data_AF-A0A9E5TGG8-F1
#
_entry.id   AF-A0A9E5TGG8-F1
#
_cell.length_a   1.000
_cell.length_b   1.000
_cell.length_c   1.000
_cell.angle_alpha   90.00
_cell.angle_beta   90.00
_cell.angle_gamma   90.00
#
_symmetry.space_group_name_H-M   'P 1'
#
loop_
_entity.id
_entity.type
_entity.pdbx_description
1 polymer ?
#
loop_
_entity_poly.entity_id
_entity_poly.type
_entity_poly.pdbx_seq_one_letter_code
_entity_poly.pdbx_strand_id
1 'polypeptide(L)' 'MVAEFEEVAFDLEIGEISELVKTEFGYHVIEVLEREVRELEPQFLQAFQQRAFDEW' A
#
# COMPACT_ATOMS: atom_id res chain seq x y z
N MET A 1 7.20 7.28 -2.03
CA MET A 1 6.67 6.84 -0.73
C MET A 1 7.88 6.49 0.13
N VAL A 2 7.82 6.74 1.43
CA VAL A 2 8.94 6.45 2.33
C VAL A 2 8.77 5.01 2.79
N ALA A 3 9.77 4.17 2.57
CA ALA A 3 9.65 2.73 2.78
C ALA A 3 9.23 2.42 4.23
N GLU A 4 9.82 3.12 5.21
CA GLU A 4 9.54 2.95 6.64
C GLU A 4 8.11 3.37 7.01
N PHE A 5 7.54 4.36 6.31
CA PHE A 5 6.14 4.72 6.50
C PHE A 5 5.21 3.69 5.86
N GLU A 6 5.56 3.25 4.65
CA GLU A 6 4.74 2.33 3.86
C GLU A 6 4.60 0.98 4.55
N GLU A 7 5.71 0.41 5.01
CA GLU A 7 5.76 -0.87 5.72
C GLU A 7 4.85 -0.85 6.95
N VAL A 8 4.97 0.17 7.80
CA VAL A 8 4.15 0.29 9.02
C VAL A 8 2.67 0.54 8.69
N ALA A 9 2.37 1.44 7.75
CA ALA A 9 0.99 1.78 7.42
C ALA A 9 0.20 0.60 6.83
N PHE A 10 0.87 -0.30 6.10
CA PHE A 10 0.24 -1.49 5.52
C PHE A 10 0.15 -2.67 6.49
N ASP A 11 1.05 -2.78 7.46
CA ASP A 11 1.00 -3.82 8.50
C ASP A 11 -0.05 -3.55 9.60
N LEU A 12 -0.35 -2.27 9.91
CA LEU A 12 -1.32 -1.91 10.95
C LEU A 12 -2.75 -2.37 10.64
N GLU A 13 -3.49 -2.71 11.71
CA GLU A 13 -4.93 -2.94 11.64
C GLU A 13 -5.73 -1.63 11.61
N ILE A 14 -6.98 -1.70 11.13
CA ILE A 14 -7.88 -0.52 11.10
C ILE A 14 -8.21 -0.09 12.54
N GLY A 15 -7.98 1.20 12.84
CA GLY A 15 -8.16 1.79 14.16
C GLY A 15 -6.97 1.59 15.10
N GLU A 16 -5.90 0.92 14.66
CA GLU A 16 -4.68 0.76 15.42
C GLU A 16 -3.78 1.98 15.28
N ILE A 17 -3.16 2.39 16.38
CA ILE A 17 -2.17 3.47 16.42
C ILE A 17 -0.77 2.86 16.48
N SER A 18 0.09 3.27 15.56
CA SER A 18 1.47 2.79 15.47
C SER A 18 2.34 3.25 16.64
N GLU A 19 3.44 2.53 16.84
CA GLU A 19 4.60 3.08 17.54
C GLU A 19 5.21 4.26 16.75
N LEU A 20 6.17 4.98 17.36
CA LEU A 20 6.78 6.15 16.76
C LEU A 20 7.65 5.76 15.55
N VAL A 21 7.20 6.10 14.34
CA VAL A 21 7.90 5.79 13.10
C VAL A 21 8.90 6.88 12.78
N LYS A 22 10.18 6.53 12.62
CA LYS A 22 11.22 7.45 12.18
C LYS A 22 11.40 7.34 10.67
N THR A 23 11.32 8.47 9.99
CA THR A 23 11.56 8.60 8.56
C THR A 23 12.59 9.71 8.30
N GLU A 24 13.02 9.88 7.05
CA GLU A 24 13.89 10.99 6.65
C GLU A 24 13.30 12.37 6.94
N PHE A 25 11.97 12.46 7.11
CA PHE A 25 11.25 13.70 7.39
C PHE A 25 10.99 13.94 8.89
N GLY A 26 11.36 13.00 9.76
CA GLY A 26 11.19 13.13 11.22
C GLY A 26 10.44 11.95 11.83
N TYR A 27 9.64 12.23 12.86
CA TYR A 27 8.88 11.21 13.58
C TYR A 27 7.39 11.31 13.27
N HIS A 28 6.75 10.17 13.08
CA HIS A 28 5.35 10.05 12.68
C HIS A 28 4.64 9.06 13.62
N VAL A 29 3.36 9.32 13.87
CA VAL A 29 2.43 8.37 14.49
C VAL A 29 1.33 8.16 13.47
N ILE A 30 1.01 6.89 13.19
CA ILE A 30 0.14 6.49 12.09
C ILE A 30 -1.10 5.81 12.68
N GLU A 31 -2.28 6.14 12.15
CA GLU A 31 -3.53 5.46 12.45
C GLU A 31 -4.23 5.12 11.14
N VAL A 32 -4.62 3.86 10.96
CA VAL A 32 -5.34 3.42 9.76
C VAL A 32 -6.83 3.61 9.98
N LEU A 33 -7.44 4.58 9.29
CA LEU A 33 -8.87 4.87 9.45
C LEU A 33 -9.77 3.92 8.66
N GLU A 34 -9.34 3.51 7.48
CA GLU A 34 -10.10 2.67 6.56
C GLU A 34 -9.16 1.91 5.61
N ARG A 35 -9.59 0.74 5.14
CA ARG A 35 -8.91 -0.01 4.09
C ARG A 35 -9.93 -0.43 3.02
N GLU A 36 -9.65 -0.07 1.78
CA GLU A 36 -10.49 -0.40 0.62
C GLU A 36 -9.71 -1.31 -0.33
N VAL A 37 -10.34 -2.39 -0.78
CA VAL A 37 -9.81 -3.21 -1.89
C VAL A 37 -10.41 -2.65 -3.18
N ARG A 38 -9.56 -2.12 -4.06
CA ARG A 38 -9.98 -1.67 -5.39
C ARG A 38 -9.71 -2.74 -6.42
N GLU A 39 -10.78 -3.21 -7.05
CA GLU A 39 -10.68 -4.08 -8.21
C GLU A 39 -10.08 -3.32 -9.39
N LEU A 40 -9.28 -4.02 -10.19
CA LEU A 40 -8.77 -3.45 -11.44
C LEU A 40 -9.90 -3.37 -12.45
N GLU A 41 -10.02 -2.23 -13.15
CA GLU A 41 -10.95 -2.11 -14.26
C GLU A 41 -10.68 -3.20 -15.31
N PRO A 42 -11.72 -3.78 -15.95
CA PRO A 42 -11.57 -4.88 -16.91
C PRO A 42 -10.58 -4.60 -18.04
N GLN A 43 -10.49 -3.35 -18.47
CA GLN A 43 -9.56 -2.88 -19.49
C GLN A 43 -8.09 -3.02 -19.08
N PHE A 44 -7.77 -2.86 -17.79
CA PHE A 44 -6.41 -3.05 -17.29
C PHE A 44 -6.08 -4.53 -17.14
N LEU A 45 -7.04 -5.36 -16.71
CA LEU A 45 -6.87 -6.81 -16.62
C LEU A 45 -6.44 -7.45 -17.94
N GLN A 46 -7.08 -7.06 -19.06
CA GLN A 46 -6.70 -7.56 -20.39
C GLN A 46 -5.29 -7.14 -20.79
N ALA A 47 -4.92 -5.88 -20.53
CA ALA A 47 -3.58 -5.38 -20.82
C ALA A 47 -2.49 -6.11 -20.02
N PHE A 48 -2.75 -6.41 -18.74
CA PHE A 48 -1.81 -7.18 -17.91
C PHE A 48 -1.70 -8.65 -18.35
N GLN A 49 -2.82 -9.29 -18.69
CA GLN A 49 -2.81 -10.67 -19.19
C GLN A 49 -2.05 -10.80 -20.50
N GLN A 50 -2.24 -9.86 -21.42
CA GLN A 50 -1.52 -9.85 -22.70
C GLN A 50 -0.01 -9.68 -22.48
N ARG A 51 0.40 -8.69 -21.66
CA ARG A 51 1.82 -8.49 -21.34
C ARG A 51 2.43 -9.72 -20.68
N ALA A 52 1.75 -10.34 -19.72
CA ALA A 52 2.24 -11.53 -19.04
C ALA A 52 2.38 -12.73 -19.99
N PHE A 53 1.52 -12.86 -20.99
CA PHE A 53 1.63 -13.88 -22.04
C PHE A 53 2.78 -13.58 -23.01
N ASP A 54 2.96 -12.32 -23.39
CA ASP A 54 4.02 -11.90 -24.31
C ASP A 54 5.43 -12.01 -23.69
N GLU A 55 5.54 -11.88 -22.37
CA GLU A 55 6.78 -11.98 -21.60
C GLU A 55 7.14 -13.42 -21.15
N TRP A 56 6.26 -14.40 -21.39
CA TRP A 56 6.46 -15.81 -21.06
C TRP A 56 7.19 -16.58 -22.17
#